data_AF-A0A1Z1WFF7-F1
#
_entry.id   AF-A0A1Z1WFF7-F1
#
_cell.length_a   1.000
_cell.length_b   1.000
_cell.length_c   1.000
_cell.angle_alpha   90.00
_cell.angle_beta   90.00
_cell.angle_gamma   90.00
#
_symmetry.space_group_name_H-M   'P 1'
#
loop_
_entity.id
_entity.type
_entity.pdbx_description
1 polymer ?
#
loop_
_entity_poly.entity_id
_entity_poly.type
_entity_poly.pdbx_seq_one_letter_code
_entity_poly.pdbx_strand_id
1 'polypeptide(L)' 'MESNQHTQGSADAIESAARRATFGQLPARIRYEDMTEEKAATPHHPSRYSYDPEGSWRSFACVAADLGL' A
#
# COMPACT_ATOMS: atom_id res chain seq x y z
N MET A 1 3.25 14.94 -36.89
CA MET A 1 3.24 14.07 -35.69
C MET A 1 3.97 14.69 -34.48
N GLU A 2 4.49 15.93 -34.56
CA GLU A 2 5.26 16.56 -33.47
C GLU A 2 4.42 17.36 -32.47
N SER A 3 3.22 17.81 -32.86
CA SER A 3 2.38 18.68 -32.01
C SER A 3 1.89 18.01 -30.71
N ASN A 4 1.72 16.69 -30.72
CA ASN A 4 1.21 15.93 -29.58
C ASN A 4 2.29 15.67 -28.51
N GLN A 5 3.57 15.67 -28.91
CA GLN A 5 4.70 15.49 -27.99
C GLN A 5 4.93 16.72 -27.12
N HIS A 6 4.65 17.90 -27.65
CA HIS A 6 4.78 19.16 -26.92
C HIS A 6 3.71 19.30 -25.84
N THR A 7 2.47 18.90 -26.15
CA THR A 7 1.36 18.87 -25.18
C THR A 7 1.57 17.80 -24.12
N GLN A 8 2.08 16.63 -24.50
CA GLN A 8 2.41 15.55 -23.55
C GLN A 8 3.53 15.96 -22.59
N GLY A 9 4.64 16.50 -23.11
CA GLY A 9 5.75 16.94 -22.26
C GLY A 9 5.39 18.08 -21.29
N SER A 10 4.48 18.97 -21.70
CA SER A 10 3.91 20.01 -20.84
C SER A 10 3.03 19.42 -19.73
N ALA A 11 2.14 18.48 -20.08
CA ALA A 11 1.30 17.78 -19.12
C ALA A 11 2.14 16.99 -18.10
N ASP A 12 3.15 16.25 -18.57
CA ASP A 12 4.07 15.48 -17.72
C ASP A 12 4.86 16.41 -16.77
N ALA A 13 5.27 17.59 -17.22
CA ALA A 13 5.96 18.58 -16.40
C ALA A 13 5.05 19.15 -15.29
N ILE A 14 3.79 19.48 -15.62
CA ILE A 14 2.79 19.97 -14.65
C ILE A 14 2.50 18.91 -13.59
N GLU A 15 2.28 17.66 -14.02
CA GLU A 15 2.01 16.54 -13.12
C GLU A 15 3.21 16.25 -12.20
N SER A 16 4.43 16.32 -12.76
CA SER A 16 5.67 16.18 -12.01
C SER A 16 5.89 17.30 -10.99
N ALA A 17 5.46 18.53 -11.28
CA ALA A 17 5.51 19.65 -10.35
C ALA A 17 4.51 19.49 -9.21
N ALA A 18 3.27 19.07 -9.50
CA ALA A 18 2.25 18.77 -8.50
C ALA A 18 2.73 17.65 -7.55
N ARG A 19 3.33 16.58 -8.08
CA ARG A 19 3.90 15.51 -7.25
C ARG A 19 5.01 16.01 -6.33
N ARG A 20 5.94 16.84 -6.83
CA ARG A 20 7.01 17.41 -5.99
C ARG A 20 6.48 18.38 -4.93
N ALA A 21 5.40 19.11 -5.22
CA ALA A 21 4.74 19.93 -4.21
C ALA A 21 4.10 19.09 -3.10
N THR A 22 3.52 17.93 -3.44
CA THR A 22 2.91 17.00 -2.48
C THR A 22 3.94 16.20 -1.69
N PHE A 23 4.99 15.67 -2.35
CA PHE A 23 5.91 14.68 -1.79
C PHE A 23 7.32 15.20 -1.55
N GLY A 24 7.63 16.43 -1.97
CA GLY A 24 8.97 17.00 -1.88
C GLY A 24 9.95 16.38 -2.88
N GLN A 25 11.23 16.45 -2.54
CA GLN A 25 12.31 15.81 -3.30
C GLN A 25 12.60 14.42 -2.74
N LEU A 26 13.06 13.52 -3.61
CA LEU A 26 13.49 12.19 -3.20
C LEU A 26 14.66 12.32 -2.20
N PRO A 27 14.56 11.73 -0.99
CA PRO A 27 15.68 11.72 -0.05
C PRO A 27 16.91 11.02 -0.64
N ALA A 28 18.08 11.28 -0.03
CA ALA A 28 19.29 10.55 -0.36
C ALA A 28 19.09 9.04 -0.14
N ARG A 29 19.78 8.22 -0.94
CA ARG A 29 19.71 6.77 -0.80
C ARG A 29 20.19 6.35 0.60
N ILE A 30 19.37 5.57 1.29
CA ILE A 30 19.69 4.99 2.60
C ILE A 30 20.81 3.96 2.41
N ARG A 31 21.78 3.93 3.33
CA ARG A 31 22.85 2.93 3.29
C ARG A 31 22.28 1.54 3.59
N TYR A 32 22.90 0.51 3.05
CA TYR A 32 22.34 -0.85 3.19
C TYR A 32 22.29 -1.30 4.65
N GLU A 33 23.31 -0.93 5.44
CA GLU A 33 23.38 -1.18 6.88
C GLU A 33 22.28 -0.50 7.71
N ASP A 34 21.64 0.54 7.17
CA ASP A 34 20.56 1.29 7.82
C ASP A 34 19.16 0.85 7.36
N MET A 35 19.07 -0.11 6.43
CA MET A 35 17.80 -0.67 5.96
C MET A 35 17.26 -1.71 6.94
N THR A 36 15.93 -1.78 7.09
CA THR A 36 15.27 -2.82 7.90
C THR A 36 14.67 -3.90 7.00
N GLU A 37 14.88 -5.16 7.36
CA GLU A 37 14.25 -6.30 6.66
C GLU A 37 12.87 -6.62 7.24
N GLU A 38 11.94 -7.01 6.36
CA GLU A 38 10.65 -7.54 6.82
C GLU A 38 10.84 -8.90 7.50
N LYS A 39 10.21 -9.07 8.66
CA LYS A 39 10.19 -10.33 9.40
C LYS A 39 8.75 -10.68 9.76
N ALA A 40 8.41 -11.97 9.62
CA ALA A 40 7.11 -12.45 10.06
C ALA A 40 6.89 -12.12 11.55
N ALA A 41 5.81 -11.40 11.85
CA ALA A 41 5.47 -11.02 13.22
C ALA A 41 5.19 -12.25 14.11
N THR A 42 4.68 -13.33 13.50
CA THR A 42 4.47 -14.62 14.16
C THR A 42 5.00 -15.76 13.29
N PRO A 43 5.41 -16.89 13.88
CA PRO A 43 5.73 -18.09 13.12
C PRO A 43 4.59 -18.49 12.19
N HIS A 44 4.92 -19.03 11.02
CA HIS A 44 3.93 -19.51 10.07
C HIS A 44 3.16 -20.69 10.68
N HIS A 45 1.85 -20.51 10.86
CA HIS A 45 0.97 -21.59 11.28
C HIS A 45 0.14 -22.07 10.08
N PRO A 46 0.23 -23.34 9.67
CA PRO A 46 -0.40 -23.82 8.44
C PRO A 46 -1.93 -23.70 8.45
N SER A 47 -2.57 -23.80 9.62
CA SER A 47 -4.02 -23.58 9.73
C SER A 47 -4.45 -22.11 9.82
N ARG A 48 -3.51 -21.15 9.82
CA ARG A 48 -3.85 -19.71 9.86
C ARG A 48 -4.65 -19.28 8.62
N TYR A 49 -4.40 -19.95 7.50
CA TYR A 49 -5.03 -19.67 6.22
C TYR A 49 -6.01 -20.77 5.79
N SER A 50 -6.23 -21.79 6.63
CA SER A 50 -7.24 -22.82 6.32
C SER A 50 -8.62 -22.24 6.48
N TYR A 51 -9.48 -22.46 5.49
CA TYR A 51 -10.88 -22.07 5.57
C TYR A 51 -11.61 -22.87 6.65
N ASP A 52 -12.11 -22.16 7.67
CA ASP A 52 -12.95 -22.70 8.74
C ASP A 52 -14.27 -21.91 8.79
N PRO A 53 -15.35 -22.42 8.16
CA PRO A 53 -16.63 -21.71 8.10
C PRO A 53 -17.25 -21.51 9.49
N GLU A 54 -17.16 -22.51 10.36
CA GLU A 54 -17.71 -22.46 11.74
C GLU A 54 -16.94 -21.47 12.61
N GLY A 55 -15.61 -21.46 12.51
CA GLY A 55 -14.76 -20.49 13.20
C GLY A 55 -14.96 -19.05 12.70
N SER A 56 -15.21 -18.87 11.40
CA SER A 56 -15.43 -17.54 10.80
C SER A 56 -16.70 -16.86 11.32
N TRP A 57 -17.79 -17.62 11.54
CA TRP A 57 -19.08 -17.11 12.03
C TRP A 57 -18.93 -16.40 13.39
N ARG A 58 -18.09 -16.94 14.28
CA ARG A 58 -17.83 -16.35 15.60
C ARG A 58 -17.18 -14.98 15.54
N SER A 59 -16.33 -14.73 14.54
CA SER A 59 -15.68 -13.43 14.36
C SER A 59 -16.65 -12.40 13.77
N PHE A 60 -17.50 -12.82 12.84
CA PHE A 60 -18.53 -11.96 12.25
C PHE A 60 -19.65 -11.60 13.23
N ALA A 61 -19.99 -12.48 14.18
CA ALA A 61 -21.01 -12.20 15.19
C ALA A 61 -20.69 -10.97 16.05
N CYS A 62 -19.42 -10.76 16.41
CA CYS A 62 -18.99 -9.57 17.16
C CYS A 62 -19.16 -8.29 16.32
N VAL A 63 -18.72 -8.32 15.05
CA VAL A 63 -18.87 -7.19 14.13
C VAL A 63 -20.35 -6.88 13.85
N ALA A 64 -21.19 -7.90 13.68
CA ALA A 64 -22.63 -7.71 13.49
C ALA A 64 -23.29 -7.05 14.71
N ALA A 65 -22.93 -7.48 15.93
CA ALA A 65 -23.41 -6.85 17.15
C ALA A 65 -22.95 -5.39 17.27
N ASP A 66 -21.70 -5.07 16.93
CA ASP A 66 -21.17 -3.69 16.95
C ASP A 66 -21.89 -2.79 15.93
N LEU A 67 -22.40 -3.36 14.83
CA LEU A 67 -23.12 -2.65 13.77
C LEU A 67 -24.65 -2.67 13.95
N GLY A 68 -25.18 -3.44 14.90
CA GLY A 68 -26.61 -3.59 15.15
C GLY A 68 -27.38 -4.33 14.04
N LEU A 69 -26.71 -5.26 13.35
CA LEU A 69 -27.29 -6.13 12.30
C LEU A 69 -28.00 -7.36 12.87
#